data_AF-A0AA40BTH8-F1
#
_entry.id   AF-A0AA40BTH8-F1
#
_cell.length_a   1.000
_cell.length_b   1.000
_cell.length_c   1.000
_cell.angle_alpha   90.00
_cell.angle_beta   90.00
_cell.angle_gamma   90.00
#
_symmetry.space_group_name_H-M   'P 1'
#
loop_
_entity.id
_entity.type
_entity.pdbx_description
1 polymer ?
#
loop_
_entity_poly.entity_id
_entity_poly.type
_entity_poly.pdbx_seq_one_letter_code
_entity_poly.pdbx_strand_id
1 'polypeptide(L)'
;MGLMPYVNADRRQRWCDGDGGLREAVEKGVVWLIAHQDERYFGEGNGATWSEDVYTGTGFPGHFYLGYDFYRHYFPLMALGRYIQMVEGRPLDGIL
;
A
#
# COMPACT_ATOMS: atom_id res chain seq x y z
N MET A 1 27.93 -4.56 26.51
CA MET A 1 27.69 -3.27 25.83
C MET A 1 28.30 -3.37 24.44
N GLY A 2 27.61 -4.05 23.54
CA GLY A 2 28.08 -4.32 22.17
C GLY A 2 27.21 -3.56 21.18
N LEU A 3 27.84 -2.70 20.39
CA LEU A 3 27.24 -1.95 19.29
C LEU A 3 26.82 -2.93 18.19
N MET A 4 25.51 -3.03 17.94
CA MET A 4 24.98 -3.72 16.76
C MET A 4 25.34 -2.90 15.51
N PRO A 5 25.92 -3.51 14.46
CA PRO A 5 26.30 -2.78 13.26
C PRO A 5 25.06 -2.35 12.48
N TYR A 6 25.04 -1.07 12.14
CA TYR A 6 24.12 -0.38 11.26
C TYR A 6 23.97 -1.13 9.93
N VAL A 7 22.81 -1.76 9.73
CA VAL A 7 22.46 -2.49 8.50
C VAL A 7 22.21 -1.49 7.37
N ASN A 8 23.22 -1.37 6.51
CA ASN A 8 23.17 -1.15 5.06
C ASN A 8 22.42 0.07 4.50
N ALA A 9 23.21 1.11 4.22
CA ALA A 9 22.91 2.16 3.23
C ALA A 9 22.76 1.63 1.78
N ASP A 10 23.10 0.37 1.53
CA ASP A 10 23.12 -0.31 0.23
C ASP A 10 21.73 -0.62 -0.37
N ARG A 11 20.66 -0.54 0.43
CA ARG A 11 19.30 -0.81 -0.06
C ARG A 11 18.70 0.30 -0.94
N ARG A 12 19.39 1.45 -1.08
CA ARG A 12 18.96 2.61 -1.88
C ARG A 12 19.10 2.43 -3.39
N GLN A 13 20.10 1.68 -3.84
CA GLN A 13 20.40 1.54 -5.28
C GLN A 13 19.61 0.40 -5.96
N ARG A 14 19.14 -0.60 -5.20
CA ARG A 14 18.64 -1.86 -5.76
C ARG A 14 17.40 -1.75 -6.67
N TRP A 15 16.62 -0.68 -6.56
CA TRP A 15 15.41 -0.46 -7.36
C TRP A 15 15.62 0.45 -8.57
N CYS A 16 16.79 1.08 -8.68
CA CYS A 16 17.01 2.14 -9.67
C CYS A 16 17.72 1.65 -10.94
N ASP A 17 18.30 0.45 -10.93
CA ASP A 17 19.27 0.04 -11.94
C ASP A 17 18.67 -0.78 -13.11
N GLY A 18 17.36 -1.10 -13.13
CA GLY A 18 16.76 -1.83 -14.26
C GLY A 18 15.22 -1.81 -14.41
N ASP A 19 14.52 -0.92 -13.69
CA ASP A 19 13.15 -1.19 -13.25
C ASP A 19 12.10 -0.23 -13.83
N GLY A 20 12.40 0.45 -14.95
CA GLY A 20 11.53 1.50 -15.50
C GLY A 20 10.05 1.09 -15.63
N GLY A 21 9.79 -0.15 -16.05
CA GLY A 21 8.44 -0.69 -16.15
C GLY A 21 7.77 -0.98 -14.79
N LEU A 22 8.54 -1.35 -13.76
CA LEU A 22 8.01 -1.54 -12.40
C LEU A 22 7.63 -0.20 -11.79
N ARG A 23 8.48 0.82 -11.96
CA ARG A 23 8.19 2.19 -11.49
C ARG A 23 6.92 2.73 -12.15
N GLU A 24 6.78 2.55 -13.47
CA GLU A 24 5.59 2.93 -14.21
C GLU A 24 4.33 2.20 -13.70
N ALA A 25 4.42 0.89 -13.44
CA ALA A 25 3.31 0.11 -12.91
C ALA A 25 2.86 0.58 -11.52
N VAL A 26 3.83 0.90 -10.64
CA VAL A 26 3.56 1.46 -9.31
C VAL A 26 2.88 2.83 -9.43
N GLU A 27 3.41 3.73 -10.27
CA GLU A 27 2.82 5.05 -10.50
C GLU A 27 1.37 4.95 -11.00
N LYS A 28 1.10 4.05 -11.96
CA LYS A 28 -0.26 3.76 -12.44
C LYS A 28 -1.18 3.27 -11.34
N GLY A 29 -0.70 2.37 -10.48
CA GLY A 29 -1.48 1.87 -9.33
C GLY A 29 -1.82 2.97 -8.33
N VAL A 30 -0.87 3.85 -8.03
CA VAL A 30 -1.07 5.01 -7.14
C VAL A 30 -2.10 5.97 -7.71
N VAL A 31 -1.99 6.30 -9.00
CA VAL A 31 -2.96 7.16 -9.69
C VAL A 31 -4.36 6.54 -9.65
N TRP A 32 -4.46 5.23 -9.86
CA TRP A 32 -5.73 4.53 -9.77
C TRP A 32 -6.34 4.62 -8.37
N LEU A 33 -5.55 4.39 -7.31
CA LEU A 33 -6.02 4.50 -5.92
C LEU A 33 -6.55 5.90 -5.61
N ILE A 34 -5.84 6.95 -6.01
CA ILE A 34 -6.30 8.33 -5.79
C ILE A 34 -7.60 8.61 -6.56
N ALA A 35 -7.69 8.15 -7.81
CA ALA A 35 -8.87 8.38 -8.64
C ALA A 35 -10.13 7.61 -8.21
N HIS A 36 -9.98 6.50 -7.47
CA HIS A 36 -11.08 5.64 -7.03
C HIS A 36 -11.35 5.75 -5.52
N GLN A 37 -10.84 6.80 -4.88
CA GLN A 37 -11.24 7.14 -3.51
C GLN A 37 -12.62 7.81 -3.56
N ASP A 38 -13.64 7.13 -3.03
CA ASP A 38 -15.02 7.57 -3.01
C ASP A 38 -15.35 8.29 -1.69
N GLU A 39 -15.66 9.57 -1.79
CA GLU A 39 -16.16 10.42 -0.69
C GLU A 39 -17.63 10.15 -0.36
N ARG A 40 -18.38 9.52 -1.26
CA ARG A 40 -19.84 9.31 -1.15
C ARG A 40 -20.20 8.06 -0.36
N TYR A 41 -19.24 7.20 -0.07
CA TYR A 41 -19.47 5.94 0.65
C TYR A 41 -19.75 6.17 2.15
N PHE A 42 -19.49 7.37 2.67
CA PHE A 42 -19.96 7.82 3.97
C PHE A 42 -21.24 8.65 3.78
N GLY A 43 -22.39 8.11 4.16
CA GLY A 43 -23.54 8.98 4.45
C GLY A 43 -23.16 10.00 5.54
N GLU A 44 -23.65 11.23 5.46
CA GLU A 44 -23.52 12.32 6.45
C GLU A 44 -22.13 12.58 7.11
N GLY A 45 -21.03 12.02 6.61
CA GLY A 45 -19.70 12.10 7.24
C GLY A 45 -18.62 12.66 6.33
N ASN A 46 -17.57 13.22 6.94
CA ASN A 46 -16.43 13.87 6.26
C ASN A 46 -15.28 12.87 5.97
N GLY A 47 -15.53 11.80 5.21
CA GLY A 47 -14.51 10.76 4.97
C GLY A 47 -14.59 10.13 3.59
N ALA A 48 -13.46 9.62 3.10
CA ALA A 48 -13.34 8.95 1.80
C ALA A 48 -12.80 7.53 1.96
N THR A 49 -13.30 6.59 1.15
CA THR A 49 -12.89 5.17 1.18
C THR A 49 -12.72 4.62 -0.23
N TRP A 50 -12.38 3.34 -0.36
CA TRP A 50 -12.45 2.60 -1.62
C TRP A 50 -13.63 1.63 -1.55
N SER A 51 -14.37 1.47 -2.64
CA SER A 51 -15.40 0.44 -2.73
C SER A 51 -14.77 -0.94 -2.86
N GLU A 52 -15.35 -1.94 -2.19
CA GLU A 52 -14.93 -3.34 -2.30
C GLU A 52 -16.18 -4.20 -2.51
N ASP A 53 -16.47 -4.50 -3.78
CA ASP A 53 -17.67 -5.25 -4.19
C ASP A 53 -17.47 -6.77 -4.10
N VAL A 54 -16.22 -7.23 -3.92
CA VAL A 54 -15.84 -8.64 -3.96
C VAL A 54 -15.00 -8.98 -2.74
N TYR A 55 -15.27 -10.13 -2.12
CA TYR A 55 -14.49 -10.61 -0.97
C TYR A 55 -13.08 -11.00 -1.39
N THR A 56 -12.09 -10.39 -0.74
CA THR A 56 -10.66 -10.59 -0.98
C THR A 56 -10.02 -11.57 0.00
N GLY A 57 -10.66 -11.84 1.14
CA GLY A 57 -10.24 -12.86 2.09
C GLY A 57 -10.72 -14.25 1.67
N THR A 58 -9.87 -15.26 1.81
CA THR A 58 -10.25 -16.67 1.62
C THR A 58 -10.11 -17.41 2.94
N GLY A 59 -11.18 -18.02 3.43
CA GLY A 59 -11.11 -18.94 4.57
C GLY A 59 -10.84 -20.36 4.09
N PHE A 60 -11.74 -20.91 3.27
CA PHE A 60 -11.59 -22.22 2.64
C PHE A 60 -11.81 -22.08 1.12
N PRO A 61 -10.77 -22.27 0.29
CA PRO A 61 -10.87 -22.12 -1.15
C PRO A 61 -12.04 -22.93 -1.73
N GLY A 62 -12.90 -22.28 -2.53
CA GLY A 62 -14.07 -22.91 -3.15
C GLY A 62 -15.29 -23.11 -2.25
N HIS A 63 -15.19 -22.81 -0.96
CA HIS A 63 -16.26 -23.07 0.01
C HIS A 63 -16.61 -21.87 0.89
N PHE A 64 -15.64 -21.02 1.22
CA PHE A 64 -15.83 -19.93 2.17
C PHE A 64 -14.87 -18.76 1.92
N TYR A 65 -15.44 -17.59 1.64
CA TYR A 65 -14.74 -16.34 1.41
C TYR A 65 -15.10 -15.32 2.50
N LEU A 66 -14.14 -14.46 2.84
CA LEU A 66 -14.21 -13.50 3.92
C LEU A 66 -14.17 -12.07 3.37
N GLY A 67 -15.21 -11.30 3.66
CA GLY A 67 -15.20 -9.85 3.47
C GLY A 67 -14.62 -9.18 4.71
N TYR A 68 -13.40 -8.67 4.60
CA TYR A 68 -12.78 -7.91 5.68
C TYR A 68 -13.05 -6.42 5.45
N ASP A 69 -14.00 -5.84 6.18
CA ASP A 69 -14.46 -4.46 5.95
C ASP A 69 -13.35 -3.41 5.94
N PHE A 70 -12.29 -3.62 6.71
CA PHE A 70 -11.17 -2.68 6.80
C PHE A 70 -10.12 -2.85 5.71
N TYR A 71 -10.15 -3.91 4.89
CA TYR A 71 -9.13 -4.13 3.86
C TYR A 71 -9.14 -3.02 2.81
N ARG A 72 -10.33 -2.57 2.42
CA ARG A 72 -10.52 -1.43 1.52
C ARG A 72 -9.92 -0.11 2.02
N HIS A 73 -9.61 0.01 3.32
CA HIS A 73 -8.95 1.18 3.90
C HIS A 73 -7.46 0.92 4.18
N TYR A 74 -7.19 -0.18 4.86
CA TYR A 74 -5.88 -0.49 5.40
C TYR A 74 -4.82 -0.64 4.30
N PHE A 75 -5.12 -1.41 3.25
CA PHE A 75 -4.17 -1.68 2.17
C PHE A 75 -3.88 -0.46 1.29
N PRO A 76 -4.88 0.30 0.80
CA PRO A 76 -4.61 1.53 0.04
C PRO A 76 -3.79 2.55 0.82
N LEU A 77 -4.10 2.78 2.10
CA LEU A 77 -3.35 3.73 2.94
C LEU A 77 -1.91 3.29 3.15
N MET A 78 -1.68 2.00 3.43
CA MET A 78 -0.31 1.48 3.53
C MET A 78 0.46 1.62 2.22
N ALA A 79 -0.17 1.32 1.09
CA ALA A 79 0.46 1.42 -0.23
C ALA A 79 0.87 2.87 -0.55
N LEU A 80 -0.04 3.82 -0.36
CA LEU A 80 0.21 5.25 -0.55
C LEU A 80 1.31 5.76 0.39
N GLY A 81 1.27 5.37 1.68
CA GLY A 81 2.30 5.75 2.65
C GLY A 81 3.70 5.26 2.28
N ARG A 82 3.81 4.01 1.82
CA ARG A 82 5.08 3.45 1.31
C ARG A 82 5.57 4.15 0.05
N TYR A 83 4.66 4.47 -0.87
CA TYR A 83 5.00 5.23 -2.08
C TYR A 83 5.55 6.62 -1.76
N ILE A 84 4.92 7.33 -0.83
CA ILE A 84 5.38 8.65 -0.37
C ILE A 84 6.79 8.54 0.24
N GLN A 85 7.03 7.57 1.13
CA GLN A 85 8.36 7.33 1.69
C GLN A 85 9.41 7.03 0.61
N MET A 86 9.06 6.21 -0.39
CA MET A 86 9.94 5.90 -1.51
C MET A 86 10.31 7.15 -2.32
N VAL A 87 9.33 7.98 -2.67
CA VAL A 87 9.56 9.21 -3.46
C VAL A 87 10.38 10.24 -2.66
N GLU A 88 10.16 10.33 -1.35
CA GLU A 88 10.93 11.23 -0.48
C GLU A 88 12.28 10.67 -0.03
N GLY A 89 12.61 9.43 -0.43
CA GLY A 89 13.85 8.76 -0.04
C GLY A 89 13.93 8.45 1.46
N ARG A 90 12.80 8.39 2.17
CA ARG A 90 12.75 7.98 3.57
C ARG A 90 12.89 6.46 3.69
N PRO A 91 13.65 5.96 4.68
CA PRO A 91 13.77 4.53 4.90
C PRO A 91 12.42 3.93 5.36
N LEU A 92 12.16 2.68 4.94
CA LEU A 92 10.87 1.96 5.13
C LEU A 92 10.79 1.21 6.47
N ASP A 93 11.58 1.60 7.44
CA ASP A 93 11.94 0.87 8.66
C ASP A 93 10.92 0.99 9.82
N GLY A 94 9.68 1.42 9.57
CA GLY A 94 8.72 1.73 10.65
C GLY A 94 7.24 1.50 10.38
N ILE A 95 6.83 0.42 9.71
CA ILE A 95 5.40 0.11 9.52
C ILE A 95 4.97 -1.27 10.08
N LEU A 96 5.90 -2.07 10.64
CA LEU A 96 5.60 -3.24 11.47
C LEU A 96 6.65 -3.38 12.58
#